data_AF-J9AUU4-F1
#
_entry.id   AF-J9AUU4-F1
#
_cell.length_a   1.000
_cell.length_b   1.000
_cell.length_c   1.000
_cell.angle_alpha   90.00
_cell.angle_beta   90.00
_cell.angle_gamma   90.00
#
_symmetry.space_group_name_H-M   'P 1'
#
loop_
_entity.id
_entity.type
_entity.pdbx_description
1 polymer ?
#
loop_
_entity_poly.entity_id
_entity_poly.type
_entity_poly.pdbx_seq_one_letter_code
_entity_poly.pdbx_strand_id
1 'polypeptide(L)'
;MRGALVNDEEKLRILPDEQQCDRFDGVWNLGNDQGTLGTMILTNIRIVWFAATNTMYNVSIPYLQVQDCRIRHSRFGLVLVIETSAVNKEYVLGFRTDPEERLKSIHQTICALQKAYVVKPIFGVQYIREKPITSQDTTDVMKLMDEDVELDNRPLRSDPYAAYFSDGIVSGQIRPPVYSEELGVAIEELKPGFTLTDLWKIHVD
;
A
#
# COMPACT_ATOMS: atom_id res chain seq x y z
N MET A 1 2.50 -9.11 1.26
CA MET A 1 2.82 -10.54 1.02
C MET A 1 2.08 -11.41 2.04
N ARG A 2 1.76 -12.67 1.71
CA ARG A 2 1.09 -13.67 2.60
C ARG A 2 -0.26 -13.24 3.16
N GLY A 3 -1.09 -12.63 2.32
CA GLY A 3 -2.48 -12.30 2.70
C GLY A 3 -3.41 -13.51 2.59
N ALA A 4 -4.60 -13.42 3.18
CA ALA A 4 -5.67 -14.40 2.97
C ALA A 4 -6.36 -14.14 1.62
N LEU A 5 -5.68 -14.50 0.52
CA LEU A 5 -6.11 -14.18 -0.85
C LEU A 5 -7.01 -15.24 -1.46
N VAL A 6 -6.87 -16.49 -1.03
CA VAL A 6 -7.50 -17.65 -1.67
C VAL A 6 -8.44 -18.31 -0.67
N ASN A 7 -9.59 -18.80 -1.12
CA ASN A 7 -10.50 -19.61 -0.30
C ASN A 7 -10.10 -21.10 -0.31
N ASP A 8 -10.84 -21.93 0.43
CA ASP A 8 -10.57 -23.36 0.54
C ASP A 8 -10.76 -24.12 -0.79
N GLU A 9 -11.42 -23.50 -1.77
CA GLU A 9 -11.63 -24.02 -3.12
C GLU A 9 -10.57 -23.55 -4.14
N GLU A 10 -9.44 -23.00 -3.67
CA GLU A 10 -8.37 -22.44 -4.52
C GLU A 10 -8.83 -21.33 -5.50
N LYS A 11 -9.89 -20.61 -5.12
CA LYS A 11 -10.40 -19.44 -5.85
C LYS A 11 -9.93 -18.15 -5.18
N LEU A 12 -9.58 -17.18 -6.01
CA LEU A 12 -9.23 -15.84 -5.55
C LEU A 12 -10.45 -15.18 -4.88
N ARG A 13 -10.26 -14.64 -3.68
CA ARG A 13 -11.23 -13.75 -3.03
C ARG A 13 -11.19 -12.40 -3.72
N ILE A 14 -12.22 -12.16 -4.54
CA ILE A 14 -12.39 -10.94 -5.32
C ILE A 14 -12.81 -9.79 -4.41
N LEU A 15 -12.11 -8.67 -4.51
CA LEU A 15 -12.42 -7.42 -3.81
C LEU A 15 -13.61 -6.69 -4.48
N PRO A 16 -14.24 -5.71 -3.81
CA PRO A 16 -15.19 -4.85 -4.50
C PRO A 16 -14.54 -4.12 -5.67
N ASP A 17 -15.28 -3.99 -6.78
CA ASP A 17 -14.80 -3.46 -8.07
C ASP A 17 -13.63 -4.23 -8.71
N GLU A 18 -13.26 -5.39 -8.17
CA GLU A 18 -12.29 -6.31 -8.76
C GLU A 18 -12.99 -7.29 -9.71
N GLN A 19 -12.36 -7.52 -10.86
CA GLN A 19 -12.76 -8.52 -11.83
C GLN A 19 -11.53 -9.31 -12.24
N GLN A 20 -11.64 -10.64 -12.17
CA GLN A 20 -10.60 -11.51 -12.69
C GLN A 20 -10.60 -11.46 -14.23
N CYS A 21 -9.46 -11.13 -14.81
CA CYS A 21 -9.27 -11.04 -16.26
C CYS A 21 -8.74 -12.36 -16.82
N ASP A 22 -7.64 -12.87 -16.25
CA ASP A 22 -6.96 -14.08 -16.72
C ASP A 22 -6.43 -14.93 -15.55
N ARG A 23 -6.30 -16.24 -15.78
CA ARG A 23 -5.68 -17.21 -14.87
C ARG A 23 -4.64 -18.03 -15.60
N PHE A 24 -3.44 -18.10 -15.02
CA PHE A 24 -2.31 -18.84 -15.54
C PHE A 24 -1.79 -19.83 -14.48
N ASP A 25 -2.21 -21.09 -14.57
CA ASP A 25 -1.67 -22.17 -13.74
C ASP A 25 -0.26 -22.59 -14.20
N GLY A 26 0.58 -23.07 -13.27
CA GLY A 26 1.93 -23.54 -13.59
C GLY A 26 2.96 -22.41 -13.77
N VAL A 27 2.75 -21.29 -13.06
CA VAL A 27 3.67 -20.16 -13.02
C VAL A 27 4.59 -20.32 -11.83
N TRP A 28 5.89 -20.42 -12.09
CA TRP A 28 6.92 -20.54 -11.07
C TRP A 28 7.29 -19.17 -10.51
N ASN A 29 7.32 -19.03 -9.20
CA ASN A 29 7.98 -17.91 -8.51
C ASN A 29 9.46 -18.26 -8.28
N LEU A 30 10.37 -17.34 -8.61
CA LEU A 30 11.83 -17.54 -8.53
C LEU A 30 12.48 -16.86 -7.32
N GLY A 31 11.71 -16.63 -6.24
CA GLY A 31 12.20 -16.00 -5.01
C GLY A 31 13.11 -16.89 -4.16
N ASN A 32 13.30 -18.16 -4.52
CA ASN A 32 14.23 -19.09 -3.91
C ASN A 32 14.99 -19.90 -4.99
N ASP A 33 16.03 -20.64 -4.60
CA ASP A 33 16.92 -21.31 -5.57
C ASP A 33 16.25 -22.41 -6.40
N GLN A 34 15.18 -23.02 -5.90
CA GLN A 34 14.46 -24.10 -6.59
C GLN A 34 13.27 -23.59 -7.41
N GLY A 35 12.82 -22.38 -7.16
CA GLY A 35 11.52 -21.88 -7.57
C GLY A 35 10.38 -22.57 -6.81
N THR A 36 9.19 -21.99 -6.88
CA THR A 36 7.97 -22.57 -6.32
C THR A 36 6.86 -22.52 -7.35
N LEU A 37 6.25 -23.67 -7.65
CA LEU A 37 5.15 -23.78 -8.59
C LEU A 37 3.87 -23.18 -8.01
N GLY A 38 3.14 -22.43 -8.81
CA GLY A 38 1.89 -21.81 -8.39
C GLY A 38 0.99 -21.40 -9.55
N THR A 39 -0.02 -20.62 -9.21
CA THR A 39 -0.97 -20.04 -10.14
C THR A 39 -0.89 -18.53 -10.06
N MET A 40 -0.79 -17.88 -11.21
CA MET A 40 -0.90 -16.42 -11.35
C MET A 40 -2.31 -16.06 -11.82
N ILE A 41 -2.93 -15.10 -11.17
CA ILE A 41 -4.23 -14.55 -11.54
C ILE A 41 -4.04 -13.06 -11.79
N LEU A 42 -4.49 -12.59 -12.96
CA LEU A 42 -4.49 -11.18 -13.31
C LEU A 42 -5.91 -10.66 -13.15
N THR A 43 -6.06 -9.59 -12.36
CA THR A 43 -7.32 -8.87 -12.24
C THR A 43 -7.19 -7.47 -12.83
N ASN A 44 -8.27 -6.70 -12.88
CA ASN A 44 -8.27 -5.31 -13.29
C ASN A 44 -7.54 -4.36 -12.32
N ILE A 45 -7.26 -4.77 -11.08
CA ILE A 45 -6.62 -3.91 -10.06
C ILE A 45 -5.26 -4.41 -9.57
N ARG A 46 -4.96 -5.71 -9.68
CA ARG A 46 -3.73 -6.30 -9.14
C ARG A 46 -3.34 -7.61 -9.83
N ILE A 47 -2.08 -7.97 -9.64
CA ILE A 47 -1.49 -9.25 -10.01
C ILE A 47 -1.44 -10.11 -8.75
N VAL A 48 -1.95 -11.33 -8.80
CA VAL A 48 -1.90 -12.27 -7.69
C VAL A 48 -1.13 -13.51 -8.12
N TRP A 49 -0.29 -14.01 -7.23
CA TRP A 49 0.32 -15.32 -7.36
C TRP A 49 0.26 -16.07 -6.04
N PHE A 50 -0.03 -17.37 -6.07
CA PHE A 50 0.02 -18.23 -4.89
C PHE A 50 0.60 -19.59 -5.26
N ALA A 51 1.33 -20.20 -4.32
CA ALA A 51 1.90 -21.52 -4.52
C ALA A 51 0.83 -22.61 -4.52
N ALA A 52 1.00 -23.61 -5.39
CA ALA A 52 0.08 -24.73 -5.53
C ALA A 52 0.12 -25.68 -4.30
N THR A 53 1.27 -25.81 -3.65
CA THR A 53 1.45 -26.67 -2.48
C THR A 53 1.07 -25.99 -1.16
N ASN A 54 1.01 -24.67 -1.14
CA ASN A 54 0.68 -23.88 0.05
C ASN A 54 0.14 -22.51 -0.36
N THR A 55 -1.17 -22.36 -0.37
CA THR A 55 -1.86 -21.13 -0.77
C THR A 55 -1.53 -19.93 0.14
N MET A 56 -1.04 -20.16 1.36
CA MET A 56 -0.56 -19.09 2.27
C MET A 56 0.75 -18.48 1.80
N TYR A 57 1.52 -19.19 0.97
CA TYR A 57 2.67 -18.62 0.29
C TYR A 57 2.21 -17.92 -1.00
N ASN A 58 1.89 -16.63 -0.85
CA ASN A 58 1.33 -15.83 -1.91
C ASN A 58 1.86 -14.39 -1.94
N VAL A 59 1.67 -13.76 -3.10
CA VAL A 59 2.01 -12.38 -3.39
C VAL A 59 0.83 -11.73 -4.10
N SER A 60 0.51 -10.49 -3.72
CA SER A 60 -0.45 -9.64 -4.41
C SER A 60 0.23 -8.30 -4.67
N ILE A 61 0.22 -7.86 -5.92
CA ILE A 61 0.92 -6.67 -6.42
C ILE A 61 -0.13 -5.77 -7.09
N PRO A 62 -0.62 -4.72 -6.41
CA PRO A 62 -1.51 -3.74 -7.03
C PRO A 62 -0.83 -3.06 -8.22
N TYR A 63 -1.55 -2.80 -9.32
CA TYR A 63 -0.95 -2.09 -10.47
C TYR A 63 -0.43 -0.70 -10.10
N LEU A 64 -1.03 -0.07 -9.09
CA LEU A 64 -0.53 1.18 -8.50
C LEU A 64 0.93 1.09 -8.02
N GLN A 65 1.37 -0.09 -7.60
CA GLN A 65 2.73 -0.32 -7.13
C GLN A 65 3.66 -0.88 -8.20
N VAL A 66 3.18 -1.30 -9.37
CA VAL A 66 4.03 -1.82 -10.46
C VAL A 66 4.74 -0.64 -11.11
N GLN A 67 6.07 -0.62 -11.01
CA GLN A 67 6.92 0.39 -11.63
C GLN A 67 7.39 -0.06 -13.02
N ASP A 68 7.85 -1.30 -13.13
CA ASP A 68 8.26 -1.89 -14.41
C ASP A 68 7.88 -3.37 -14.49
N CYS A 69 7.58 -3.82 -15.71
CA CYS A 69 7.24 -5.19 -16.03
C CYS A 69 7.89 -5.56 -17.36
N ARG A 70 8.86 -6.48 -17.32
CA ARG A 70 9.71 -6.80 -18.48
C ARG A 70 10.14 -8.25 -18.48
N ILE A 71 10.44 -8.76 -19.67
CA ILE A 71 11.02 -10.10 -19.84
C ILE A 71 12.55 -9.97 -19.85
N ARG A 72 13.25 -10.80 -19.08
CA ARG A 72 14.72 -10.88 -19.06
C ARG A 72 15.18 -12.33 -19.12
N HIS A 73 16.40 -12.54 -19.59
CA HIS A 73 17.07 -13.84 -19.47
C HIS A 73 17.62 -14.01 -18.05
N SER A 74 17.52 -15.23 -17.53
CA SER A 74 18.08 -15.64 -16.23
C SER A 74 18.72 -17.03 -16.34
N ARG A 75 19.32 -17.53 -15.24
CA ARG A 75 19.78 -18.93 -15.14
C ARG A 75 18.69 -19.97 -15.38
N PHE A 76 17.41 -19.57 -15.27
CA PHE A 76 16.24 -20.43 -15.44
C PHE A 76 15.56 -20.26 -16.81
N GLY A 77 16.18 -19.57 -17.77
CA GLY A 77 15.58 -19.21 -19.06
C GLY A 77 14.95 -17.82 -19.06
N LEU A 78 14.01 -17.58 -19.97
CA LEU A 78 13.24 -16.33 -20.00
C LEU A 78 12.31 -16.23 -18.78
N VAL A 79 12.36 -15.07 -18.12
CA VAL A 79 11.58 -14.79 -16.91
C VAL A 79 10.90 -13.44 -17.02
N LEU A 80 9.70 -13.36 -16.47
CA LEU A 80 8.97 -12.12 -16.25
C LEU A 80 9.48 -11.50 -14.96
N VAL A 81 9.98 -10.28 -15.03
CA VAL A 81 10.43 -9.49 -13.89
C VAL A 81 9.44 -8.36 -13.66
N ILE A 82 8.88 -8.31 -12.45
CA ILE A 82 8.00 -7.24 -11.99
C ILE A 82 8.73 -6.49 -10.89
N GLU A 83 8.94 -5.19 -11.10
CA GLU A 83 9.56 -4.28 -10.13
C GLU A 83 8.48 -3.40 -9.50
N THR A 84 8.52 -3.26 -8.18
CA THR A 84 7.59 -2.40 -7.44
C THR A 84 8.20 -1.05 -7.08
N SER A 85 7.36 -0.02 -6.99
CA SER A 85 7.78 1.34 -6.63
C SER A 85 8.51 1.41 -5.28
N ALA A 86 9.60 2.18 -5.25
CA ALA A 86 10.43 2.40 -4.06
C ALA A 86 9.71 3.10 -2.89
N VAL A 87 8.58 3.79 -3.15
CA VAL A 87 7.81 4.51 -2.11
C VAL A 87 7.46 3.60 -0.93
N ASN A 88 7.19 2.31 -1.19
CA ASN A 88 6.80 1.33 -0.16
C ASN A 88 7.81 0.18 0.01
N LYS A 89 9.10 0.44 -0.29
CA LYS A 89 10.17 -0.55 -0.52
C LYS A 89 10.11 -1.16 -1.92
N GLU A 90 11.27 -1.22 -2.55
CA GLU A 90 11.45 -1.83 -3.86
C GLU A 90 11.57 -3.35 -3.72
N TYR A 91 10.73 -4.08 -4.47
CA TYR A 91 10.81 -5.52 -4.62
C TYR A 91 10.99 -5.86 -6.10
N VAL A 92 11.84 -6.84 -6.37
CA VAL A 92 12.02 -7.42 -7.70
C VAL A 92 11.54 -8.86 -7.67
N LEU A 93 10.45 -9.14 -8.38
CA LEU A 93 9.79 -10.44 -8.40
C LEU A 93 9.98 -11.12 -9.75
N GLY A 94 10.58 -12.31 -9.76
CA GLY A 94 10.82 -13.10 -10.96
C GLY A 94 9.83 -14.25 -11.09
N PHE A 95 9.23 -14.40 -12.28
CA PHE A 95 8.32 -15.49 -12.61
C PHE A 95 8.74 -16.20 -13.89
N ARG A 96 8.60 -17.53 -13.93
CA ARG A 96 8.83 -18.34 -15.13
C ARG A 96 7.57 -19.12 -15.47
N THR A 97 7.31 -19.32 -16.76
CA THR A 97 6.29 -20.26 -17.24
C THR A 97 6.78 -20.90 -18.53
N ASP A 98 6.35 -22.14 -18.75
CA ASP A 98 6.59 -22.89 -19.98
C ASP A 98 5.23 -23.09 -20.70
N PRO A 99 5.15 -22.92 -22.03
CA PRO A 99 6.22 -22.50 -22.93
C PRO A 99 6.43 -20.97 -22.94
N GLU A 100 7.51 -20.49 -23.56
CA GLU A 100 7.90 -19.05 -23.54
C GLU A 100 6.86 -18.12 -24.18
N GLU A 101 6.03 -18.62 -25.11
CA GLU A 101 4.93 -17.86 -25.70
C GLU A 101 3.92 -17.43 -24.65
N ARG A 102 3.69 -18.29 -23.64
CA ARG A 102 2.79 -17.99 -22.53
C ARG A 102 3.33 -16.87 -21.66
N LEU A 103 4.65 -16.82 -21.47
CA LEU A 103 5.32 -15.74 -20.74
C LEU A 103 5.08 -14.38 -21.43
N LYS A 104 5.18 -14.35 -22.77
CA LYS A 104 4.90 -13.15 -23.58
C LYS A 104 3.44 -12.73 -23.47
N SER A 105 2.50 -13.68 -23.49
CA SER A 105 1.07 -13.38 -23.29
C SER A 105 0.81 -12.76 -21.91
N ILE A 106 1.37 -13.34 -20.84
CA ILE A 106 1.22 -12.80 -19.47
C ILE A 106 1.78 -11.37 -19.40
N HIS A 107 2.97 -11.14 -19.95
CA HIS A 107 3.60 -9.81 -20.00
C HIS A 107 2.71 -8.78 -20.71
N GLN A 108 2.18 -9.13 -21.88
CA GLN A 108 1.29 -8.27 -22.66
C GLN A 108 0.01 -7.92 -21.90
N THR A 109 -0.64 -8.92 -21.27
CA THR A 109 -1.85 -8.69 -20.47
C THR A 109 -1.57 -7.78 -19.28
N ILE A 110 -0.48 -8.00 -18.54
CA ILE A 110 -0.09 -7.14 -17.40
C ILE A 110 0.12 -5.70 -17.86
N CYS A 111 0.87 -5.48 -18.94
CA CYS A 111 1.10 -4.13 -19.46
C CYS A 111 -0.19 -3.45 -19.93
N ALA A 112 -1.13 -4.19 -20.54
CA ALA A 112 -2.42 -3.66 -20.94
C ALA A 112 -3.28 -3.26 -19.73
N LEU A 113 -3.39 -4.14 -18.73
CA LEU A 113 -4.17 -3.90 -17.51
C LEU A 113 -3.58 -2.75 -16.68
N GLN A 114 -2.26 -2.68 -16.55
CA GLN A 114 -1.58 -1.58 -15.86
C GLN A 114 -1.86 -0.25 -16.56
N LYS A 115 -1.75 -0.18 -17.90
CA LYS A 115 -2.06 1.04 -18.66
C LYS A 115 -3.53 1.46 -18.46
N ALA A 116 -4.46 0.51 -18.52
CA ALA A 116 -5.87 0.78 -18.28
C ALA A 116 -6.13 1.29 -16.85
N TYR A 117 -5.49 0.68 -15.84
CA TYR A 117 -5.59 1.09 -14.46
C TYR A 117 -5.06 2.52 -14.23
N VAL A 118 -3.93 2.89 -14.85
CA VAL A 118 -3.34 4.24 -14.70
C VAL A 118 -4.25 5.33 -15.28
N VAL A 119 -5.01 5.04 -16.35
CA VAL A 119 -5.96 6.00 -16.94
C VAL A 119 -7.12 6.31 -15.99
N LYS A 120 -7.64 5.30 -15.30
CA LYS A 120 -8.75 5.44 -14.34
C LYS A 120 -8.51 4.52 -13.13
N PRO A 121 -7.72 4.98 -12.15
CA PRO A 121 -7.35 4.13 -11.02
C PRO A 121 -8.56 3.85 -10.13
N ILE A 122 -8.68 2.59 -9.72
CA ILE A 122 -9.62 2.16 -8.70
C ILE A 122 -8.85 2.10 -7.38
N PHE A 123 -9.19 3.00 -6.46
CA PHE A 123 -8.56 3.06 -5.13
C PHE A 123 -9.27 2.20 -4.08
N GLY A 124 -10.41 1.58 -4.43
CA GLY A 124 -11.17 0.71 -3.53
C GLY A 124 -11.94 1.45 -2.43
N VAL A 125 -12.05 2.78 -2.52
CA VAL A 125 -12.82 3.59 -1.56
C VAL A 125 -14.30 3.50 -1.92
N GLN A 126 -15.07 2.78 -1.10
CA GLN A 126 -16.52 2.69 -1.22
C GLN A 126 -17.18 3.77 -0.37
N TYR A 127 -18.25 4.38 -0.88
CA TYR A 127 -19.06 5.30 -0.12
C TYR A 127 -20.54 4.94 -0.25
N ILE A 128 -21.29 5.11 0.83
CA ILE A 128 -22.75 5.05 0.83
C ILE A 128 -23.23 6.46 1.18
N ARG A 129 -24.06 7.06 0.33
CA ARG A 129 -24.70 8.34 0.65
C ARG A 129 -25.92 8.07 1.49
N GLU A 130 -25.94 8.60 2.72
CA GLU A 130 -27.06 8.42 3.66
C GLU A 130 -28.31 9.24 3.29
N LYS A 131 -28.21 10.23 2.40
CA LYS A 131 -29.36 11.03 1.91
C LYS A 131 -29.35 11.15 0.38
N PRO A 132 -30.50 10.97 -0.30
CA PRO A 132 -30.62 11.26 -1.72
C PRO A 132 -30.42 12.77 -1.93
N ILE A 133 -29.55 13.14 -2.87
CA ILE A 133 -29.38 14.52 -3.29
C ILE A 133 -30.69 14.94 -3.94
N THR A 134 -31.45 15.82 -3.29
CA THR A 134 -32.49 16.58 -3.97
C THR A 134 -31.77 17.43 -5.01
N SER A 135 -32.24 17.43 -6.26
CA SER A 135 -31.60 18.14 -7.40
C SER A 135 -31.41 19.66 -7.21
N GLN A 136 -31.74 20.21 -6.04
CA GLN A 136 -31.51 21.60 -5.64
C GLN A 136 -30.15 21.83 -4.95
N ASP A 137 -29.51 20.82 -4.35
CA ASP A 137 -28.25 21.02 -3.60
C ASP A 137 -27.00 21.18 -4.49
N THR A 138 -27.12 21.01 -5.81
CA THR A 138 -26.01 21.22 -6.75
C THR A 138 -25.92 22.65 -7.29
N THR A 139 -26.86 23.52 -6.92
CA THR A 139 -26.83 24.95 -7.30
C THR A 139 -26.36 25.86 -6.17
N ASP A 140 -26.26 25.35 -4.93
CA ASP A 140 -25.35 25.90 -3.92
C ASP A 140 -23.93 25.37 -4.20
N VAL A 141 -23.45 25.59 -5.43
CA VAL A 141 -22.02 25.75 -5.67
C VAL A 141 -21.67 26.93 -4.80
N MET A 142 -21.12 26.64 -3.61
CA MET A 142 -20.62 27.57 -2.60
C MET A 142 -20.84 28.99 -3.10
N LYS A 143 -21.92 29.66 -2.65
CA LYS A 143 -21.82 31.12 -2.54
C LYS A 143 -20.48 31.29 -1.85
N LEU A 144 -19.50 31.78 -2.61
CA LEU A 144 -18.29 32.34 -2.04
C LEU A 144 -18.87 33.38 -1.10
N MET A 145 -19.04 32.99 0.15
CA MET A 145 -19.15 33.95 1.21
C MET A 145 -17.84 34.69 1.03
N ASP A 146 -17.93 35.90 0.48
CA ASP A 146 -17.01 36.98 0.80
C ASP A 146 -17.14 37.21 2.32
N GLU A 147 -16.81 36.19 3.13
CA GLU A 147 -16.26 36.44 4.44
C GLU A 147 -14.96 37.13 4.12
N ASP A 148 -14.84 38.38 4.54
CA ASP A 148 -13.62 39.17 4.46
C ASP A 148 -12.45 38.29 4.91
N VAL A 149 -11.77 37.66 3.94
CA VAL A 149 -10.54 36.92 4.19
C VAL A 149 -9.54 38.01 4.49
N GLU A 150 -9.38 38.35 5.77
CA GLU A 150 -8.20 39.06 6.22
C GLU A 150 -7.00 38.19 5.82
N LEU A 151 -6.40 38.52 4.68
CA LEU A 151 -5.11 37.99 4.27
C LEU A 151 -4.13 38.41 5.35
N ASP A 152 -3.82 37.47 6.24
CA ASP A 152 -2.81 37.65 7.24
C ASP A 152 -1.46 37.87 6.54
N ASN A 153 -1.08 39.15 6.40
CA ASN A 153 0.18 39.59 5.80
C ASN A 153 1.38 39.31 6.71
N ARG A 154 1.20 38.61 7.84
CA ARG A 154 2.34 38.11 8.61
C ARG A 154 3.15 37.16 7.72
N PRO A 155 4.48 37.26 7.71
CA PRO A 155 5.31 36.32 6.95
C PRO A 155 4.90 34.91 7.34
N LEU A 156 4.43 34.13 6.34
CA LEU A 156 4.07 32.72 6.51
C LEU A 156 5.20 32.04 7.28
N ARG A 157 4.87 31.54 8.46
CA ARG A 157 5.77 30.69 9.23
C ARG A 157 6.25 29.59 8.27
N SER A 158 7.55 29.29 8.24
CA SER A 158 8.12 28.29 7.31
C SER A 158 7.46 26.89 7.45
N ASP A 159 6.81 26.66 8.58
CA ASP A 159 6.14 25.44 9.01
C ASP A 159 4.64 25.70 9.32
N PRO A 160 3.77 25.98 8.33
CA PRO A 160 2.34 26.16 8.57
C PRO A 160 1.66 24.92 9.19
N TYR A 161 2.23 23.74 8.94
CA TYR A 161 1.77 22.48 9.52
C TYR A 161 2.00 22.39 11.05
N ALA A 162 2.91 23.20 11.62
CA ALA A 162 3.18 23.19 13.05
C ALA A 162 1.98 23.60 13.90
N ALA A 163 1.04 24.36 13.32
CA ALA A 163 -0.23 24.70 13.97
C ALA A 163 -1.16 23.48 14.16
N TYR A 164 -0.89 22.39 13.47
CA TYR A 164 -1.69 21.16 13.46
C TYR A 164 -1.00 19.98 14.17
N PHE A 165 0.07 20.22 14.92
CA PHE A 165 0.67 19.18 15.74
C PHE A 165 -0.31 18.70 16.81
N SER A 166 -0.63 17.40 16.80
CA SER A 166 -1.50 16.77 17.80
C SER A 166 -0.95 16.90 19.22
N ASP A 167 0.38 16.87 19.34
CA ASP A 167 1.09 16.81 20.62
C ASP A 167 1.52 18.22 21.10
N GLY A 168 0.97 19.26 20.48
CA GLY A 168 1.32 20.66 20.74
C GLY A 168 2.62 21.09 20.05
N ILE A 169 3.14 22.27 20.44
CA ILE A 169 4.33 22.92 19.85
C ILE A 169 5.64 22.11 20.07
N VAL A 170 5.54 20.90 20.61
CA VAL A 170 6.68 20.05 20.96
C VAL A 170 7.20 19.34 19.71
N SER A 171 7.82 20.07 18.79
CA SER A 171 8.59 19.50 17.66
C SER A 171 9.94 18.93 18.15
N GLY A 172 9.91 18.09 19.18
CA GLY A 172 11.06 17.27 19.53
C GLY A 172 11.17 16.12 18.55
N GLN A 173 12.40 15.72 18.21
CA GLN A 173 12.61 14.40 17.61
C GLN A 173 12.07 13.34 18.57
N ILE A 174 11.29 12.39 18.07
CA ILE A 174 10.83 11.23 18.84
C ILE A 174 12.09 10.51 19.35
N ARG A 175 12.21 10.36 20.67
CA ARG A 175 13.36 9.68 21.27
C ARG A 175 13.16 8.16 21.15
N PRO A 176 14.24 7.37 21.10
CA PRO A 176 14.11 5.93 20.87
C PRO A 176 13.37 5.24 22.03
N PRO A 177 12.68 4.11 21.77
CA PRO A 177 12.11 3.29 22.83
C PRO A 177 13.22 2.56 23.61
N VAL A 178 13.14 2.62 24.94
CA VAL A 178 14.03 1.95 25.89
C VAL A 178 13.23 1.13 26.89
N TYR A 179 13.80 0.06 27.44
CA TYR A 179 13.15 -0.71 28.49
C TYR A 179 13.23 0.01 29.84
N SER A 180 12.10 0.18 30.51
CA SER A 180 12.03 0.68 31.89
C SER A 180 11.96 -0.49 32.85
N GLU A 181 12.97 -0.64 33.71
CA GLU A 181 12.98 -1.64 34.79
C GLU A 181 11.91 -1.34 35.84
N GLU A 182 11.63 -0.05 36.12
CA GLU A 182 10.64 0.39 37.12
C GLU A 182 9.20 -0.02 36.73
N LEU A 183 8.87 0.07 35.44
CA LEU A 183 7.52 -0.22 34.93
C LEU A 183 7.40 -1.59 34.28
N GLY A 184 8.51 -2.24 33.95
CA GLY A 184 8.54 -3.52 33.25
C GLY A 184 8.10 -3.46 31.78
N VAL A 185 8.10 -2.27 31.16
CA VAL A 185 7.62 -2.01 29.78
C VAL A 185 8.62 -1.18 28.99
N ALA A 186 8.45 -1.14 27.65
CA ALA A 186 9.16 -0.19 26.81
C ALA A 186 8.53 1.20 26.95
N ILE A 187 9.36 2.22 27.20
CA ILE A 187 8.99 3.63 27.28
C ILE A 187 9.83 4.44 26.28
N GLU A 188 9.40 5.64 25.96
CA GLU A 188 10.28 6.61 25.29
C GLU A 188 11.44 6.99 26.23
N GLU A 189 12.66 7.09 25.72
CA GLU A 189 13.81 7.57 26.50
C GLU A 189 13.50 8.91 27.17
N LEU A 190 13.73 8.99 28.49
CA LEU A 190 13.41 10.19 29.27
C LEU A 190 14.29 11.37 28.86
N LYS A 191 13.79 12.58 29.10
CA LYS A 191 14.62 13.78 28.87
C LYS A 191 15.74 13.77 29.91
N PRO A 192 16.97 14.18 29.56
CA PRO A 192 18.05 14.30 30.53
C PRO A 192 17.59 15.09 31.77
N GLY A 193 17.80 14.51 32.95
CA GLY A 193 17.44 15.14 34.23
C GLY A 193 16.04 14.85 34.76
N PHE A 194 15.18 14.14 34.03
CA PHE A 194 13.86 13.71 34.52
C PHE A 194 13.87 12.25 34.95
N THR A 195 13.23 11.93 36.07
CA THR A 195 12.89 10.54 36.45
C THR A 195 11.41 10.26 36.17
N LEU A 196 11.04 8.97 36.12
CA LEU A 196 9.63 8.58 35.97
C LEU A 196 8.77 9.11 37.12
N THR A 197 9.31 9.05 38.34
CA THR A 197 8.63 9.59 39.53
C THR A 197 8.40 11.10 39.41
N ASP A 198 9.38 11.86 38.90
CA ASP A 198 9.26 13.32 38.72
C ASP A 198 8.21 13.68 37.69
N LEU A 199 8.10 12.89 36.61
CA LEU A 199 7.10 13.10 35.56
C LEU A 199 5.70 12.67 35.99
N TRP A 200 5.58 11.72 36.93
CA TRP A 200 4.29 11.22 37.41
C TRP A 200 3.68 12.09 38.51
N LYS A 201 4.51 12.67 39.38
CA LYS A 201 4.03 13.49 40.52
C LYS A 201 3.66 14.90 40.06
N ILE A 202 2.42 15.29 40.35
CA ILE A 202 1.99 16.69 40.23
C ILE A 202 2.42 17.42 41.51
N HIS A 203 3.30 18.41 41.39
CA HIS A 203 3.62 19.32 42.47
C HIS A 203 2.64 20.50 42.40
N VAL A 204 1.72 20.59 43.36
CA VAL A 204 0.84 21.75 43.54
C VAL A 204 1.28 22.44 44.84
N ASP A 205 1.86 23.63 44.71
CA ASP A 205 2.03 24.57 45.82
C ASP A 205 0.75 25.38 46.05
#